data_AF-D4E1H5-F1
#
_entry.id   AF-D4E1H5-F1
#
_cell.length_a   1.000
_cell.length_b   1.000
_cell.length_c   1.000
_cell.angle_alpha   90.00
_cell.angle_beta   90.00
_cell.angle_gamma   90.00
#
_symmetry.space_group_name_H-M   'P 1'
#
loop_
_entity.id
_entity.type
_entity.pdbx_description
1 polymer ?
#
loop_
_entity_poly.entity_id
_entity_poly.type
_entity_poly.pdbx_seq_one_letter_code
_entity_poly.pdbx_strand_id
1 'polypeptide(L)'
;MKSCHVITPCHFTRVAIRQLIGSQPVTIPPTAELLIIDIRYDLSLIELVLRLKTLKTLFPHRRCIFIADPIRSKMPHHLGDDYIDSNSALEEILHKINTAIGSGRLRSCAEHYATIIKNINITEAQMRVMREIMRGMSTNQIAKKHTLSVKTVYSHASNIKERLNISTRYTLFHYFTNNSSAISVIESNFLRNS
;
A
#
# COMPACT_ATOMS: atom_id res chain seq x y z
N MET A 1 28.59 -2.29 -8.49
CA MET A 1 27.20 -2.80 -8.53
C MET A 1 26.30 -1.74 -7.88
N LYS A 2 25.26 -1.26 -8.57
CA LYS A 2 24.24 -0.42 -7.94
C LYS A 2 23.62 -1.21 -6.80
N SER A 3 23.69 -0.68 -5.58
CA SER A 3 23.28 -1.44 -4.40
C SER A 3 21.77 -1.35 -4.22
N CYS A 4 21.13 -2.48 -3.93
CA CYS A 4 19.72 -2.56 -3.57
C CYS A 4 19.58 -3.07 -2.14
N HIS A 5 18.40 -2.89 -1.55
CA HIS A 5 18.11 -3.35 -0.19
C HIS A 5 16.69 -3.90 -0.10
N VAL A 6 16.52 -5.05 0.56
CA VAL A 6 15.22 -5.72 0.71
C VAL A 6 14.59 -5.39 2.05
N ILE A 7 13.35 -4.91 2.00
CA ILE A 7 12.51 -4.68 3.17
C ILE A 7 11.41 -5.74 3.17
N THR A 8 11.61 -6.79 3.96
CA THR A 8 10.65 -7.90 4.08
C THR A 8 10.52 -8.40 5.52
N PRO A 9 9.29 -8.69 6.00
CA PRO A 9 9.09 -9.43 7.24
C PRO A 9 9.37 -10.93 7.07
N CYS A 10 9.41 -11.45 5.83
CA CYS A 10 9.61 -12.86 5.55
C CYS A 10 11.09 -13.24 5.60
N HIS A 11 11.43 -14.15 6.51
CA HIS A 11 12.80 -14.68 6.64
C HIS A 11 13.26 -15.36 5.34
N PHE A 12 12.41 -16.18 4.73
CA PHE A 12 12.74 -16.90 3.50
C PHE A 12 13.02 -15.96 2.33
N THR A 13 12.21 -14.92 2.13
CA THR A 13 12.45 -13.93 1.07
C THR A 13 13.73 -13.15 1.30
N ARG A 14 14.06 -12.84 2.56
CA ARG A 14 15.32 -12.21 2.90
C ARG A 14 16.51 -13.09 2.54
N VAL A 15 16.46 -14.38 2.87
CA VAL A 15 17.52 -15.34 2.55
C VAL A 15 17.63 -15.55 1.05
N ALA A 16 16.52 -15.80 0.36
CA ALA A 16 16.49 -16.01 -1.08
C ALA A 16 17.10 -14.84 -1.83
N ILE A 17 16.67 -13.61 -1.52
CA ILE A 17 17.23 -12.44 -2.21
C ILE A 17 18.70 -12.24 -1.83
N ARG A 18 19.12 -12.46 -0.58
CA ARG A 18 20.55 -12.44 -0.22
C ARG A 18 21.39 -13.42 -1.03
N GLN A 19 20.86 -14.59 -1.37
CA GLN A 19 21.57 -15.53 -2.25
C GLN A 19 21.67 -15.00 -3.68
N LEU A 20 20.67 -14.27 -4.16
CA LEU A 20 20.61 -13.75 -5.54
C LEU A 20 21.48 -12.50 -5.76
N ILE A 21 21.52 -11.59 -4.79
CA ILE A 21 22.18 -10.28 -4.93
C ILE A 21 23.31 -10.05 -3.92
N GLY A 22 23.64 -11.06 -3.13
CA GLY A 22 24.70 -11.02 -2.11
C GLY A 22 24.23 -10.55 -0.73
N SER A 23 25.17 -10.60 0.22
CA SER A 23 24.94 -10.22 1.61
C SER A 23 24.47 -8.77 1.75
N GLN A 24 23.39 -8.57 2.53
CA GLN A 24 22.84 -7.25 2.82
C GLN A 24 22.94 -6.89 4.29
N PRO A 25 23.35 -5.65 4.63
CA PRO A 25 23.31 -5.15 6.00
C PRO A 25 21.88 -5.18 6.55
N VAL A 26 21.77 -5.20 7.88
CA VAL A 26 20.46 -5.19 8.57
C VAL A 26 19.78 -3.82 8.40
N THR A 27 20.56 -2.75 8.36
CA THR A 27 20.09 -1.39 8.10
C THR A 27 20.15 -1.06 6.61
N ILE A 28 19.29 -0.14 6.17
CA ILE A 28 19.27 0.33 4.79
C ILE A 28 20.54 1.18 4.56
N PRO A 29 21.49 0.75 3.71
CA PRO A 29 22.74 1.48 3.55
C PRO A 29 22.48 2.80 2.80
N PRO A 30 23.26 3.87 3.06
CA PRO A 30 23.15 5.14 2.32
C PRO A 30 23.29 4.96 0.80
N THR A 31 24.09 3.98 0.38
CA THR A 31 24.39 3.66 -1.01
C THR A 31 23.28 2.91 -1.75
N ALA A 32 22.24 2.41 -1.05
CA ALA A 32 21.17 1.66 -1.70
C ALA A 32 20.24 2.57 -2.49
N GLU A 33 20.34 2.52 -3.82
CA GLU A 33 19.53 3.30 -4.75
C GLU A 33 18.14 2.70 -4.98
N LEU A 34 18.02 1.37 -4.81
CA LEU A 34 16.81 0.60 -5.02
C LEU A 34 16.35 -0.09 -3.73
N LEU A 35 15.09 0.10 -3.37
CA LEU A 35 14.41 -0.61 -2.30
C LEU A 35 13.50 -1.67 -2.90
N ILE A 36 13.67 -2.93 -2.49
CA ILE A 36 12.78 -4.04 -2.82
C ILE A 36 11.86 -4.25 -1.63
N ILE A 37 10.57 -3.95 -1.78
CA ILE A 37 9.61 -3.86 -0.67
C ILE A 37 8.63 -5.02 -0.76
N ASP A 38 8.68 -5.95 0.19
CA ASP A 38 7.74 -7.07 0.22
C ASP A 38 6.41 -6.64 0.85
N ILE A 39 5.35 -6.65 0.03
CA ILE A 39 4.00 -6.20 0.40
C ILE A 39 2.99 -7.34 0.44
N ARG A 40 3.42 -8.60 0.30
CA ARG A 40 2.48 -9.75 0.34
C ARG A 40 1.75 -9.90 1.67
N TYR A 41 2.31 -9.31 2.71
CA TYR A 41 1.78 -9.30 4.06
C TYR A 41 1.01 -8.02 4.39
N ASP A 42 1.01 -7.03 3.48
CA ASP A 42 0.17 -5.85 3.64
C ASP A 42 -1.29 -6.30 3.39
N LEU A 43 -2.14 -6.13 4.38
CA LEU A 43 -3.53 -6.59 4.36
C LEU A 43 -4.48 -5.56 3.77
N SER A 44 -4.01 -4.32 3.55
CA SER A 44 -4.81 -3.24 2.98
C SER A 44 -3.95 -2.20 2.28
N LEU A 45 -4.58 -1.40 1.42
CA LEU A 45 -3.92 -0.27 0.78
C LEU A 45 -3.48 0.81 1.80
N ILE A 46 -4.13 0.86 2.95
CA ILE A 46 -3.79 1.77 4.05
C ILE A 46 -2.42 1.44 4.62
N GLU A 47 -2.15 0.15 4.89
CA GLU A 47 -0.85 -0.28 5.42
C GLU A 47 0.29 0.07 4.46
N LEU A 48 0.07 -0.21 3.18
CA LEU A 48 1.02 0.15 2.12
C LEU A 48 1.26 1.67 2.10
N VAL A 49 0.20 2.48 2.20
CA VAL A 49 0.31 3.94 2.26
C VAL A 49 1.09 4.41 3.48
N LEU A 50 0.83 3.86 4.67
CA LEU A 50 1.56 4.21 5.89
C LEU A 50 3.03 3.87 5.77
N ARG A 51 3.34 2.68 5.23
CA ARG A 51 4.71 2.23 4.99
C ARG A 51 5.42 3.14 3.99
N LEU A 52 4.76 3.48 2.88
CA LEU A 52 5.29 4.39 1.88
C LEU A 52 5.43 5.82 2.39
N LYS A 53 4.57 6.27 3.32
CA LYS A 53 4.73 7.56 3.99
C LYS A 53 6.07 7.60 4.75
N THR A 54 6.33 6.57 5.55
CA THR A 54 7.59 6.43 6.29
C THR A 54 8.78 6.38 5.35
N LEU A 55 8.70 5.55 4.29
CA LEU A 55 9.78 5.43 3.31
C LEU A 55 10.00 6.71 2.50
N LYS A 56 8.94 7.44 2.13
CA LYS A 56 9.04 8.75 1.49
C LYS A 56 9.74 9.76 2.40
N THR A 57 9.45 9.77 3.70
CA THR A 57 10.08 10.70 4.64
C THR A 57 11.57 10.40 4.80
N LEU A 58 11.95 9.13 4.87
CA LEU A 58 13.35 8.72 5.08
C LEU A 58 14.17 8.70 3.78
N PHE A 59 13.54 8.33 2.67
CA PHE A 59 14.19 7.98 1.41
C PHE A 59 13.39 8.47 0.18
N PRO A 60 13.12 9.77 0.07
CA PRO A 60 12.19 10.31 -0.93
C PRO A 60 12.58 9.97 -2.36
N HIS A 61 13.87 9.98 -2.67
CA HIS A 61 14.40 9.79 -4.03
C HIS A 61 14.84 8.36 -4.34
N ARG A 62 14.74 7.43 -3.37
CA ARG A 62 15.12 6.03 -3.64
C ARG A 62 14.06 5.38 -4.51
N ARG A 63 14.50 4.63 -5.51
CA ARG A 63 13.65 3.87 -6.41
C ARG A 63 13.08 2.67 -5.66
N CYS A 64 11.84 2.32 -5.95
CA CYS A 64 11.14 1.29 -5.21
C CYS A 64 10.55 0.26 -6.19
N ILE A 65 10.67 -1.02 -5.87
CA ILE A 65 10.00 -2.13 -6.56
C ILE A 65 9.38 -3.02 -5.49
N PHE A 66 8.21 -3.56 -5.76
CA PHE A 66 7.45 -4.30 -4.76
C PHE A 66 7.46 -5.80 -5.04
N ILE A 67 7.49 -6.63 -4.01
CA ILE A 67 7.17 -8.06 -4.14
C ILE A 67 5.72 -8.22 -3.72
N ALA A 68 4.89 -8.76 -4.61
CA ALA A 68 3.47 -8.86 -4.38
C ALA A 68 2.89 -10.16 -4.95
N ASP A 69 1.70 -10.51 -4.48
CA ASP A 69 0.94 -11.65 -4.97
C ASP A 69 -0.34 -11.13 -5.64
N PRO A 70 -0.37 -11.02 -6.98
CA PRO A 70 -1.53 -10.50 -7.72
C PRO A 70 -2.73 -11.46 -7.68
N ILE A 71 -2.53 -12.73 -7.33
CA ILE A 71 -3.62 -13.70 -7.20
C ILE A 71 -4.39 -13.45 -5.89
N ARG A 72 -3.66 -13.14 -4.81
CA ARG A 72 -4.25 -12.95 -3.48
C ARG A 72 -4.65 -11.52 -3.16
N SER A 73 -4.16 -10.54 -3.93
CA SER A 73 -4.36 -9.13 -3.62
C SER A 73 -4.53 -8.28 -4.86
N LYS A 74 -5.45 -7.31 -4.79
CA LYS A 74 -5.62 -6.27 -5.81
C LYS A 74 -4.61 -5.12 -5.69
N MET A 75 -3.78 -5.10 -4.63
CA MET A 75 -2.78 -4.04 -4.42
C MET A 75 -1.83 -3.79 -5.59
N PRO A 76 -1.33 -4.82 -6.32
CA PRO A 76 -0.42 -4.61 -7.45
C PRO A 76 -0.98 -3.72 -8.55
N HIS A 77 -2.30 -3.66 -8.73
CA HIS A 77 -2.91 -2.75 -9.71
C HIS A 77 -2.62 -1.28 -9.41
N HIS A 78 -2.41 -0.90 -8.15
CA HIS A 78 -2.02 0.46 -7.77
C HIS A 78 -0.54 0.75 -8.04
N LEU A 79 0.25 -0.30 -8.30
CA LEU A 79 1.69 -0.24 -8.51
C LEU A 79 2.08 -0.25 -9.99
N GLY A 80 1.15 -0.43 -10.93
CA GLY A 80 1.49 -0.55 -12.36
C GLY A 80 2.48 -1.70 -12.59
N ASP A 81 3.55 -1.46 -13.35
CA ASP A 81 4.56 -2.48 -13.66
C ASP A 81 5.69 -2.60 -12.62
N ASP A 82 5.68 -1.77 -11.58
CA ASP A 82 6.77 -1.68 -10.59
C ASP A 82 6.67 -2.76 -9.51
N TYR A 83 6.25 -3.97 -9.87
CA TYR A 83 6.22 -5.11 -8.94
C TYR A 83 6.74 -6.41 -9.57
N ILE A 84 7.21 -7.27 -8.68
CA ILE A 84 7.63 -8.64 -8.89
C ILE A 84 6.49 -9.52 -8.39
N ASP A 85 5.95 -10.35 -9.28
CA ASP A 85 5.00 -11.39 -8.88
C ASP A 85 5.75 -12.45 -8.09
N SER A 86 5.31 -12.75 -6.87
CA SER A 86 5.95 -13.78 -6.06
C SER A 86 5.75 -15.20 -6.55
N ASN A 87 4.85 -15.40 -7.50
CA ASN A 87 4.61 -16.67 -8.16
C ASN A 87 5.43 -16.83 -9.46
N SER A 88 6.15 -15.78 -9.88
CA SER A 88 7.05 -15.85 -11.04
C SER A 88 8.22 -16.79 -10.82
N ALA A 89 8.73 -17.36 -11.91
CA ALA A 89 9.96 -18.14 -11.91
C ALA A 89 11.16 -17.28 -11.48
N LEU A 90 12.21 -17.93 -10.97
CA LEU A 90 13.39 -17.25 -10.43
C LEU A 90 14.08 -16.37 -11.48
N GLU A 91 14.16 -16.85 -12.71
CA GLU A 91 14.75 -16.16 -13.86
C GLU A 91 14.01 -14.85 -14.15
N GLU A 92 12.69 -14.85 -14.07
CA GLU A 92 11.87 -13.64 -14.26
C GLU A 92 12.07 -12.64 -13.12
N ILE A 93 12.15 -13.12 -11.88
CA ILE A 93 12.44 -12.28 -10.70
C ILE A 93 13.80 -11.60 -10.87
N LEU A 94 14.84 -12.37 -11.23
CA LEU A 94 16.18 -11.85 -11.49
C LEU A 94 16.19 -10.85 -12.64
N HIS A 95 15.50 -11.17 -13.74
CA HIS A 95 15.39 -10.27 -14.87
C HIS A 95 14.76 -8.95 -14.47
N LYS A 96 13.63 -8.97 -13.74
CA LYS A 96 12.98 -7.75 -13.23
C LYS A 96 13.89 -6.95 -12.30
N ILE A 97 14.59 -7.59 -11.37
CA ILE A 97 15.53 -6.91 -10.46
C ILE A 97 16.68 -6.27 -11.25
N ASN A 98 17.28 -6.98 -12.21
CA ASN A 98 18.38 -6.45 -13.01
C ASN A 98 17.92 -5.29 -13.91
N THR A 99 16.74 -5.40 -14.52
CA THR A 99 16.13 -4.32 -15.30
C THR A 99 15.81 -3.11 -14.42
N ALA A 100 15.28 -3.33 -13.22
CA ALA A 100 15.06 -2.30 -12.22
C ALA A 100 16.36 -1.58 -11.85
N ILE A 101 17.44 -2.32 -11.63
CA ILE A 101 18.76 -1.77 -11.32
C ILE A 101 19.33 -0.96 -12.50
N GLY A 102 19.26 -1.51 -13.71
CA GLY A 102 19.89 -0.97 -14.91
C GLY A 102 19.16 0.23 -15.54
N SER A 103 17.84 0.14 -15.72
CA SER A 103 17.05 1.06 -16.55
C SER A 103 16.80 2.44 -15.94
N GLY A 104 16.85 2.57 -14.61
CA GLY A 104 16.52 3.83 -13.91
C GLY A 104 15.06 4.28 -14.01
N ARG A 105 14.18 3.50 -14.67
CA ARG A 105 12.78 3.88 -14.95
C ARG A 105 11.79 3.65 -13.80
N LEU A 106 12.24 3.06 -12.71
CA LEU A 106 11.39 2.84 -11.54
C LEU A 106 11.05 4.16 -10.85
N ARG A 107 9.80 4.27 -10.42
CA ARG A 107 9.37 5.35 -9.55
C ARG A 107 10.10 5.31 -8.21
N SER A 108 10.34 6.49 -7.68
CA SER A 108 10.79 6.70 -6.32
C SER A 108 9.69 6.39 -5.31
N CYS A 109 10.08 6.14 -4.06
CA CYS A 109 9.11 5.96 -2.98
C CYS A 109 8.19 7.18 -2.79
N ALA A 110 8.67 8.40 -3.05
CA ALA A 110 7.82 9.60 -3.03
C ALA A 110 6.76 9.59 -4.16
N GLU A 111 7.14 9.18 -5.38
CA GLU A 111 6.23 9.09 -6.52
C GLU A 111 5.20 7.97 -6.36
N HIS A 112 5.61 6.81 -5.82
CA HIS A 112 4.69 5.73 -5.46
C HIS A 112 3.68 6.19 -4.41
N TYR A 113 4.15 6.82 -3.34
CA TYR A 113 3.25 7.36 -2.32
C TYR A 113 2.23 8.32 -2.93
N ALA A 114 2.69 9.30 -3.73
CA ALA A 114 1.80 10.28 -4.35
C ALA A 114 0.79 9.65 -5.31
N THR A 115 1.22 8.67 -6.11
CA THR A 115 0.37 7.97 -7.08
C THR A 115 -0.70 7.14 -6.39
N ILE A 116 -0.32 6.32 -5.41
CA ILE A 116 -1.26 5.45 -4.69
C ILE A 116 -2.30 6.30 -3.98
N ILE A 117 -1.85 7.33 -3.28
CA ILE A 117 -2.71 8.28 -2.60
C ILE A 117 -3.70 8.95 -3.54
N LYS A 118 -3.24 9.43 -4.70
CA LYS A 118 -4.10 10.06 -5.72
C LYS A 118 -5.14 9.06 -6.25
N ASN A 119 -4.78 7.79 -6.34
CA ASN A 119 -5.65 6.72 -6.83
C ASN A 119 -6.63 6.22 -5.76
N ILE A 120 -6.44 6.56 -4.48
CA ILE A 120 -7.43 6.34 -3.42
C ILE A 120 -8.56 7.37 -3.61
N ASN A 121 -9.43 7.09 -4.56
CA ASN A 121 -10.56 7.94 -4.90
C ASN A 121 -11.73 7.61 -3.95
N ILE A 122 -11.73 8.19 -2.75
CA ILE A 122 -12.84 8.09 -1.80
C ILE A 122 -13.70 9.35 -1.91
N THR A 123 -14.99 9.20 -2.19
CA THR A 123 -15.91 10.34 -2.31
C THR A 123 -16.22 10.97 -0.95
N GLU A 124 -16.72 12.20 -0.93
CA GLU A 124 -17.11 12.86 0.31
C GLU A 124 -18.17 12.07 1.10
N ALA A 125 -19.17 11.51 0.40
CA ALA A 125 -20.19 10.68 1.01
C ALA A 125 -19.60 9.40 1.61
N GLN A 126 -18.66 8.76 0.93
CA GLN A 126 -17.93 7.61 1.43
C GLN A 126 -17.07 7.99 2.64
N MET A 127 -16.40 9.13 2.61
CA MET A 127 -15.60 9.66 3.73
C MET A 127 -16.47 9.88 4.98
N ARG A 128 -17.66 10.48 4.81
CA ARG A 128 -18.64 10.65 5.90
C ARG A 128 -19.03 9.30 6.50
N VAL A 129 -19.43 8.33 5.66
CA VAL A 129 -19.77 6.98 6.12
C VAL A 129 -18.60 6.32 6.84
N MET A 130 -17.39 6.42 6.31
CA MET A 130 -16.17 5.87 6.90
C MET A 130 -15.92 6.41 8.31
N ARG A 131 -16.01 7.73 8.51
CA ARG A 131 -15.85 8.38 9.83
C ARG A 131 -16.85 7.84 10.86
N GLU A 132 -18.11 7.64 10.46
CA GLU A 132 -19.11 7.10 11.38
C GLU A 132 -18.89 5.60 11.68
N ILE A 133 -18.43 4.81 10.69
CA ILE A 133 -18.01 3.42 10.93
C ILE A 133 -16.93 3.38 12.01
N MET A 134 -15.94 4.26 11.93
CA MET A 134 -14.84 4.33 12.89
C MET A 134 -15.27 4.72 14.30
N ARG A 135 -16.38 5.46 14.42
CA ARG A 135 -17.01 5.78 15.71
C ARG A 135 -17.83 4.61 16.27
N GLY A 136 -17.79 3.45 15.62
CA GLY A 136 -18.55 2.26 16.01
C GLY A 136 -20.02 2.31 15.64
N MET A 137 -20.47 3.26 14.80
CA MET A 137 -21.87 3.33 14.40
C MET A 137 -22.25 2.15 13.50
N SER A 138 -23.43 1.59 13.71
CA SER A 138 -24.03 0.57 12.84
C SER A 138 -24.57 1.19 11.55
N THR A 139 -24.79 0.38 10.51
CA THR A 139 -25.36 0.85 9.24
C THR A 139 -26.70 1.59 9.43
N ASN A 140 -27.55 1.10 10.33
CA ASN A 140 -28.85 1.72 10.63
C ASN A 140 -28.69 3.08 11.31
N GLN A 141 -27.74 3.21 12.23
CA GLN A 141 -27.46 4.49 12.89
C GLN A 141 -26.90 5.52 11.89
N ILE A 142 -26.00 5.09 10.99
CA ILE A 142 -25.44 5.95 9.93
C ILE A 142 -26.55 6.39 8.96
N ALA A 143 -27.41 5.45 8.55
CA ALA A 143 -28.54 5.72 7.67
C ALA A 143 -29.47 6.78 8.25
N LYS A 144 -29.86 6.61 9.53
CA LYS A 144 -30.68 7.58 10.26
C LYS A 144 -29.99 8.95 10.38
N LYS A 145 -28.69 8.96 10.72
CA LYS A 145 -27.91 10.20 10.94
C LYS A 145 -27.75 11.05 9.68
N HIS A 146 -27.60 10.41 8.52
CA HIS A 146 -27.39 11.11 7.24
C HIS A 146 -28.61 11.14 6.33
N THR A 147 -29.78 10.72 6.83
CA THR A 147 -31.03 10.63 6.05
C THR A 147 -30.84 9.83 4.75
N LEU A 148 -30.12 8.72 4.84
CA LEU A 148 -29.84 7.80 3.73
C LEU A 148 -30.62 6.51 3.88
N SER A 149 -30.85 5.80 2.78
CA SER A 149 -31.31 4.40 2.88
C SER A 149 -30.21 3.51 3.46
N VAL A 150 -30.61 2.48 4.23
CA VAL A 150 -29.69 1.46 4.74
C VAL A 150 -28.88 0.82 3.59
N LYS A 151 -29.54 0.58 2.45
CA LYS A 151 -28.91 0.06 1.21
C LYS A 151 -27.81 0.99 0.69
N THR A 152 -28.03 2.30 0.71
CA THR A 152 -27.03 3.30 0.29
C THR A 152 -25.81 3.25 1.20
N VAL A 153 -25.99 3.17 2.52
CA VAL A 153 -24.87 3.06 3.46
C VAL A 153 -24.09 1.75 3.25
N TYR A 154 -24.78 0.63 3.03
CA TYR A 154 -24.12 -0.64 2.67
C TYR A 154 -23.30 -0.52 1.39
N SER A 155 -23.85 0.11 0.34
CA SER A 155 -23.14 0.35 -0.91
C SER A 155 -21.88 1.20 -0.70
N HIS A 156 -21.98 2.32 0.03
CA HIS A 156 -20.82 3.13 0.39
C HIS A 156 -19.77 2.33 1.17
N ALA A 157 -20.16 1.58 2.20
CA ALA A 157 -19.25 0.75 2.98
C ALA A 157 -18.58 -0.34 2.12
N SER A 158 -19.31 -0.94 1.19
CA SER A 158 -18.76 -1.93 0.25
C SER A 158 -17.73 -1.30 -0.68
N ASN A 159 -18.03 -0.14 -1.25
CA ASN A 159 -17.13 0.57 -2.15
C ASN A 159 -15.86 1.07 -1.44
N ILE A 160 -15.98 1.51 -0.18
CA ILE A 160 -14.82 1.88 0.66
C ILE A 160 -13.91 0.67 0.86
N LYS A 161 -14.48 -0.46 1.28
CA LYS A 161 -13.76 -1.72 1.47
C LYS A 161 -13.02 -2.15 0.20
N GLU A 162 -13.69 -2.12 -0.94
CA GLU A 162 -13.07 -2.48 -2.22
C GLU A 162 -11.90 -1.56 -2.57
N ARG A 163 -12.10 -0.24 -2.47
CA ARG A 163 -11.06 0.76 -2.81
C ARG A 163 -9.84 0.72 -1.88
N LEU A 164 -10.02 0.29 -0.64
CA LEU A 164 -8.95 0.16 0.35
C LEU A 164 -8.38 -1.27 0.44
N ASN A 165 -8.87 -2.19 -0.40
CA ASN A 165 -8.54 -3.61 -0.35
C ASN A 165 -8.75 -4.24 1.04
N ILE A 166 -9.89 -3.95 1.67
CA ILE A 166 -10.26 -4.43 3.00
C ILE A 166 -11.43 -5.42 2.88
N SER A 167 -11.27 -6.61 3.43
CA SER A 167 -12.25 -7.69 3.29
C SER A 167 -13.53 -7.46 4.11
N THR A 168 -13.40 -7.02 5.37
CA THR A 168 -14.52 -6.94 6.32
C THR A 168 -14.71 -5.56 6.94
N ARG A 169 -15.94 -5.27 7.39
CA ARG A 169 -16.24 -4.06 8.15
C ARG A 169 -15.49 -4.03 9.49
N TYR A 170 -15.34 -5.19 10.13
CA TYR A 170 -14.58 -5.32 11.37
C TYR A 170 -13.12 -4.91 11.15
N THR A 171 -12.49 -5.43 10.09
CA THR A 171 -11.13 -5.07 9.67
C THR A 171 -11.04 -3.57 9.40
N LEU A 172 -12.02 -2.98 8.69
CA LEU A 172 -12.09 -1.53 8.45
C LEU A 172 -12.12 -0.72 9.75
N PHE A 173 -12.99 -1.09 10.69
CA PHE A 173 -13.09 -0.44 12.01
C PHE A 173 -11.79 -0.57 12.80
N HIS A 174 -11.24 -1.79 12.90
CA HIS A 174 -10.02 -2.08 13.64
C HIS A 174 -8.80 -1.34 13.06
N TYR A 175 -8.69 -1.24 11.74
CA TYR A 175 -7.59 -0.51 11.10
C TYR A 175 -7.58 0.96 11.50
N PHE A 176 -8.72 1.60 11.38
CA PHE A 176 -8.82 3.04 11.54
C PHE A 176 -8.86 3.51 12.99
N THR A 177 -9.37 2.67 13.90
CA THR A 177 -9.28 2.95 15.34
C THR A 177 -7.84 2.87 15.85
N ASN A 178 -7.05 1.90 15.37
CA ASN A 178 -5.66 1.73 15.78
C ASN A 178 -4.65 2.59 14.98
N ASN A 179 -5.06 3.14 13.84
CA ASN A 179 -4.20 3.93 12.97
C ASN A 179 -4.85 5.28 12.62
N SER A 180 -5.14 6.10 13.63
CA SER A 180 -5.75 7.44 13.45
C SER A 180 -4.96 8.35 12.49
N SER A 181 -3.63 8.18 12.44
CA SER A 181 -2.72 8.87 11.52
C SER A 181 -2.91 8.48 10.04
N ALA A 182 -3.56 7.35 9.76
CA ALA A 182 -3.87 6.90 8.41
C ALA A 182 -5.09 7.63 7.83
N ILE A 183 -6.07 7.96 8.68
CA ILE A 183 -7.22 8.77 8.26
C ILE A 183 -6.76 10.15 7.85
N SER A 184 -5.93 10.82 8.65
CA SER A 184 -5.44 12.15 8.29
C SER A 184 -4.68 12.14 6.96
N VAL A 185 -4.03 11.03 6.60
CA VAL A 185 -3.40 10.86 5.29
C VAL A 185 -4.44 10.78 4.18
N ILE A 186 -5.49 9.98 4.32
CA ILE A 186 -6.54 9.88 3.30
C ILE A 186 -7.34 11.19 3.21
N GLU A 187 -7.68 11.80 4.35
CA GLU A 187 -8.41 13.07 4.44
C GLU A 187 -7.62 14.26 3.89
N SER A 188 -6.33 14.38 4.21
CA SER A 188 -5.50 15.48 3.72
C SER A 188 -5.30 15.45 2.21
N ASN A 189 -5.41 14.27 1.59
CA ASN A 189 -5.38 14.15 0.14
C ASN A 189 -6.75 14.37 -0.52
N PHE A 190 -7.83 14.09 0.19
CA PHE A 190 -9.16 14.50 -0.24
C PHE A 190 -9.29 16.03 -0.29
N LEU A 191 -8.86 16.74 0.77
CA LEU A 191 -8.93 18.20 0.85
C LEU A 191 -8.04 18.95 -0.16
N ARG A 192 -7.07 18.28 -0.77
CA ARG A 192 -6.19 18.86 -1.81
C ARG A 192 -6.73 18.71 -3.23
N ASN A 193 -7.71 17.82 -3.44
CA ASN A 193 -8.28 17.49 -4.74
C ASN A 193 -9.77 17.88 -4.86
N SER A 194 -10.32 18.57 -3.85
CA SER A 194 -11.68 19.14 -3.80
C SER A 194 -11.61 20.64 -4.06
#